data_AF-A0A2U8TME7-F1
#
_entry.id   AF-A0A2U8TME7-F1
#
_cell.length_a   1.000
_cell.length_b   1.000
_cell.length_c   1.000
_cell.angle_alpha   90.00
_cell.angle_beta   90.00
_cell.angle_gamma   90.00
#
_symmetry.space_group_name_H-M   'P 1'
#
loop_
_entity.id
_entity.type
_entity.pdbx_description
1 polymer ?
#
loop_
_entity_poly.entity_id
_entity_poly.type
_entity_poly.pdbx_seq_one_letter_code
_entity_poly.pdbx_strand_id
1 'polypeptide(L)'
;MMDANSPAVIQPFATTHMIDTFRTGVAPDVLGSIYGSTNQALTDLGTRVMAECGAQVPLTEERLSILVQEAHTEHTDRWYQQIRNQHVFPLSNIIHSLPLPDMAGLAKSLIELESLKERVTRPSESVSGPIDVAVISKHDGFVWIDRKHYFRPELNPRFFKRAE
;
A
#
# COMPACT_ATOMS: atom_id res chain seq x y z
N MET A 1 -12.23 13.13 -9.12
CA MET A 1 -12.38 14.59 -8.95
C MET A 1 -12.02 14.86 -7.50
N MET A 2 -10.93 15.59 -7.21
CA MET A 2 -10.57 15.91 -5.83
C MET A 2 -11.50 17.04 -5.37
N ASP A 3 -12.51 16.73 -4.57
CA ASP A 3 -13.33 17.73 -3.88
C ASP A 3 -12.99 17.73 -2.38
N ALA A 4 -13.44 18.76 -1.65
CA ALA A 4 -13.18 18.90 -0.22
C ALA A 4 -13.79 17.77 0.64
N ASN A 5 -14.69 16.97 0.06
CA ASN A 5 -15.39 15.87 0.74
C ASN A 5 -14.77 14.51 0.44
N SER A 6 -13.80 14.43 -0.49
CA SER A 6 -13.12 13.21 -0.86
C SER A 6 -11.90 13.01 0.03
N PRO A 7 -11.73 11.81 0.64
CA PRO A 7 -10.54 11.52 1.44
C PRO A 7 -9.28 11.60 0.57
N ALA A 8 -8.17 12.03 1.18
CA ALA A 8 -6.89 12.03 0.48
C ALA A 8 -6.42 10.59 0.22
N VAL A 9 -5.89 10.34 -0.98
CA VAL A 9 -5.49 8.99 -1.42
C VAL A 9 -4.06 9.02 -1.94
N ILE A 10 -3.27 8.04 -1.53
CA ILE A 10 -2.03 7.67 -2.22
C ILE A 10 -2.40 6.64 -3.28
N GLN A 11 -2.22 7.00 -4.56
CA GLN A 11 -2.46 6.13 -5.69
C GLN A 11 -1.15 5.86 -6.43
N PRO A 12 -0.48 4.73 -6.15
CA PRO A 12 0.68 4.33 -6.93
C PRO A 12 0.26 3.73 -8.28
N PHE A 13 1.12 3.86 -9.30
CA PHE A 13 0.89 3.35 -10.66
C PHE A 13 1.89 2.30 -11.13
N ALA A 14 3.04 2.19 -10.45
CA ALA A 14 4.11 1.25 -10.75
C ALA A 14 4.24 0.24 -9.61
N THR A 15 5.45 -0.18 -9.26
CA THR A 15 5.69 -1.07 -8.10
C THR A 15 5.13 -0.44 -6.82
N THR A 16 4.27 -1.18 -6.11
CA THR A 16 3.48 -0.65 -4.98
C THR A 16 3.82 -1.29 -3.64
N HIS A 17 4.75 -2.23 -3.56
CA HIS A 17 4.83 -3.14 -2.42
C HIS A 17 5.14 -2.41 -1.09
N MET A 18 6.15 -1.54 -1.08
CA MET A 18 6.49 -0.73 0.09
C MET A 18 5.45 0.35 0.35
N ILE A 19 4.84 0.90 -0.70
CA ILE A 19 3.78 1.90 -0.58
C ILE A 19 2.55 1.28 0.11
N ASP A 20 2.12 0.11 -0.32
CA ASP A 20 1.01 -0.61 0.27
C ASP A 20 1.34 -1.06 1.69
N THR A 21 2.55 -1.56 1.93
CA THR A 21 3.03 -1.90 3.28
C THR A 21 2.98 -0.68 4.21
N PHE A 22 3.41 0.50 3.75
CA PHE A 22 3.33 1.74 4.52
C PHE A 22 1.87 2.14 4.79
N ARG A 23 0.97 1.96 3.81
CA ARG A 23 -0.45 2.30 3.94
C ARG A 23 -1.21 1.38 4.89
N THR A 24 -0.91 0.08 4.88
CA THR A 24 -1.63 -0.95 5.65
C THR A 24 -0.93 -1.34 6.95
N GLY A 25 0.35 -0.97 7.12
CA GLY A 25 1.18 -1.38 8.26
C GLY A 25 1.74 -2.80 8.16
N VAL A 26 1.29 -3.60 7.18
CA VAL A 26 1.71 -5.00 7.00
C VAL A 26 1.91 -5.29 5.51
N ALA A 27 3.00 -5.98 5.19
CA ALA A 27 3.33 -6.27 3.80
C ALA A 27 2.27 -7.16 3.11
N PRO A 28 1.91 -6.90 1.84
CA PRO A 28 0.87 -7.65 1.12
C PRO A 28 1.12 -9.16 1.07
N ASP A 29 2.37 -9.59 0.93
CA ASP A 29 2.78 -11.00 0.93
C ASP A 29 2.56 -11.68 2.29
N VAL A 30 2.84 -10.97 3.39
CA VAL A 30 2.54 -11.42 4.76
C VAL A 30 1.03 -11.57 4.95
N LEU A 31 0.24 -10.59 4.50
CA LEU A 31 -1.22 -10.68 4.56
C LEU A 31 -1.77 -11.88 3.77
N GLY A 32 -1.25 -12.12 2.56
CA GLY A 32 -1.61 -13.29 1.76
C GLY A 32 -1.24 -14.60 2.45
N SER A 33 -0.08 -14.66 3.10
CA SER A 33 0.38 -15.83 3.85
C SER A 33 -0.51 -16.11 5.07
N ILE A 34 -0.89 -15.09 5.84
CA ILE A 34 -1.81 -15.21 6.97
C ILE A 34 -3.19 -15.66 6.47
N TYR A 35 -3.70 -15.06 5.40
CA TYR A 35 -4.98 -15.42 4.80
C TYR A 35 -5.01 -16.92 4.44
N GLY A 36 -4.03 -17.42 3.69
CA GLY A 36 -3.95 -18.83 3.33
C GLY A 36 -3.77 -19.76 4.54
N SER A 37 -2.87 -19.40 5.46
CA SER A 37 -2.57 -20.21 6.64
C SER A 37 -3.77 -20.36 7.57
N THR A 38 -4.55 -19.29 7.79
CA THR A 38 -5.77 -19.36 8.62
C THR A 38 -6.85 -20.23 7.96
N ASN A 39 -7.00 -20.16 6.64
CA ASN A 39 -7.96 -21.01 5.93
C ASN A 39 -7.61 -22.50 6.08
N GLN A 40 -6.33 -22.84 5.93
CA GLN A 40 -5.85 -24.20 6.12
C GLN A 40 -6.05 -24.66 7.58
N ALA A 41 -5.72 -23.81 8.55
CA ALA A 41 -5.87 -24.14 9.97
C ALA A 41 -7.33 -24.42 10.37
N LEU A 42 -8.28 -23.66 9.81
CA LEU A 42 -9.72 -23.89 10.03
C LEU A 42 -10.19 -25.19 9.38
N THR A 43 -9.74 -25.48 8.16
CA THR A 43 -10.01 -26.76 7.49
C THR A 43 -9.51 -27.93 8.33
N ASP A 44 -8.24 -27.91 8.74
CA ASP A 44 -7.62 -28.97 9.53
C ASP A 44 -8.31 -29.15 10.89
N LEU A 45 -8.72 -28.05 11.53
CA LEU A 45 -9.47 -28.09 12.78
C LEU A 45 -10.82 -28.79 12.57
N GLY A 46 -11.58 -28.42 11.53
CA GLY A 46 -12.86 -29.03 11.20
C GLY A 46 -12.75 -30.53 10.97
N THR A 47 -11.76 -30.97 10.18
CA THR A 47 -11.51 -32.38 9.93
C THR A 47 -11.14 -33.15 11.20
N ARG A 48 -10.29 -32.58 12.07
CA ARG A 48 -9.94 -33.19 13.36
C ARG A 48 -11.14 -33.33 14.28
N VAL A 49 -11.98 -32.30 14.38
CA VAL A 49 -13.22 -32.34 15.19
C VAL A 49 -14.16 -33.43 14.66
N MET A 50 -14.35 -33.54 13.35
CA MET A 50 -15.18 -34.59 12.76
C MET A 50 -14.65 -36.00 13.03
N ALA A 51 -13.33 -36.19 13.03
CA ALA A 51 -12.71 -37.47 13.34
C ALA A 51 -12.92 -37.87 14.80
N GLU A 52 -12.76 -36.94 15.74
CA GLU A 52 -12.94 -37.17 17.18
C GLU A 52 -14.42 -37.43 17.55
N CYS A 53 -15.38 -36.83 16.84
CA CYS A 53 -16.81 -36.98 17.14
C CYS A 53 -17.40 -38.37 16.84
N GLY A 54 -16.65 -39.30 16.22
CA GLY A 54 -16.98 -40.73 16.19
C GLY A 54 -18.39 -41.09 15.69
N ALA A 55 -18.55 -41.28 14.37
CA ALA A 55 -19.65 -42.01 13.72
C ALA A 55 -21.10 -41.56 14.02
N GLN A 56 -21.38 -40.29 13.75
CA GLN A 56 -22.57 -39.83 13.01
C GLN A 56 -22.05 -38.69 12.16
N VAL A 57 -22.04 -38.81 10.83
CA VAL A 57 -21.50 -37.75 9.95
C VAL A 57 -22.36 -36.49 10.14
N PRO A 58 -21.96 -35.50 10.95
CA PRO A 58 -22.86 -34.39 11.30
C PRO A 58 -22.96 -33.40 10.14
N LEU A 59 -21.96 -33.43 9.25
CA LEU A 59 -21.74 -32.50 8.17
C LEU A 59 -21.07 -33.22 6.98
N THR A 60 -21.49 -32.87 5.77
CA THR A 60 -20.78 -33.24 4.54
C THR A 60 -19.48 -32.42 4.40
N GLU A 61 -18.50 -32.93 3.65
CA GLU A 61 -17.28 -32.18 3.32
C GLU A 61 -17.60 -30.84 2.66
N GLU A 62 -18.60 -30.81 1.78
CA GLU A 62 -19.08 -29.58 1.15
C GLU A 62 -19.61 -28.57 2.18
N ARG A 63 -20.42 -29.03 3.15
CA ARG A 63 -20.94 -28.14 4.18
C ARG A 63 -19.81 -27.65 5.11
N LEU A 64 -18.81 -28.48 5.39
CA LEU A 64 -17.64 -28.06 6.17
C LEU A 64 -16.88 -26.96 5.42
N SER A 65 -16.61 -27.14 4.13
CA SER A 65 -15.94 -26.15 3.29
C SER A 65 -16.67 -24.79 3.30
N ILE A 66 -18.00 -24.81 3.20
CA ILE A 66 -18.82 -23.59 3.28
C ILE A 66 -18.65 -22.90 4.64
N LEU A 67 -18.75 -23.64 5.76
CA LEU A 67 -18.60 -23.06 7.10
C LEU A 67 -17.18 -22.51 7.32
N VAL A 68 -16.15 -23.19 6.83
CA VAL A 68 -14.76 -22.71 6.88
C VAL A 68 -14.64 -21.40 6.10
N GLN A 69 -15.19 -21.33 4.88
CA GLN A 69 -15.13 -20.14 4.06
C GLN A 69 -15.89 -18.96 4.68
N GLU A 70 -17.07 -19.21 5.26
CA GLU A 70 -17.86 -18.21 6.00
C GLU A 70 -17.05 -17.66 7.19
N ALA A 71 -16.52 -18.55 8.04
CA ALA A 71 -15.73 -18.16 9.21
C ALA A 71 -14.43 -17.43 8.82
N HIS A 72 -13.77 -17.88 7.76
CA HIS A 72 -12.55 -17.27 7.24
C HIS A 72 -12.79 -15.88 6.68
N THR A 73 -13.90 -15.70 5.96
CA THR A 73 -14.31 -14.40 5.40
C THR A 73 -14.63 -13.43 6.53
N GLU A 74 -15.44 -13.85 7.52
CA GLU A 74 -15.78 -13.02 8.68
C GLU A 74 -14.55 -12.64 9.50
N HIS A 75 -13.65 -13.60 9.74
CA HIS A 75 -12.37 -13.34 10.40
C HIS A 75 -11.52 -12.33 9.60
N THR A 76 -11.46 -12.50 8.28
CA THR A 76 -10.70 -11.62 7.38
C THR A 76 -11.22 -10.20 7.41
N ASP A 77 -12.53 -10.04 7.28
CA ASP A 77 -13.18 -8.73 7.33
C ASP A 77 -12.89 -8.04 8.66
N ARG A 78 -12.94 -8.76 9.79
CA ARG A 78 -12.67 -8.21 11.12
C ARG A 78 -11.28 -7.58 11.22
N TRP A 79 -10.21 -8.32 10.88
CA TRP A 79 -8.86 -7.76 10.98
C TRP A 79 -8.56 -6.73 9.89
N TYR A 80 -9.13 -6.88 8.68
CA TYR A 80 -8.95 -5.89 7.62
C TYR A 80 -9.59 -4.55 7.97
N GLN A 81 -10.76 -4.56 8.61
CA GLN A 81 -11.37 -3.33 9.14
C GLN A 81 -10.50 -2.68 10.23
N GLN A 82 -9.85 -3.47 11.09
CA GLN A 82 -8.91 -2.92 12.07
C GLN A 82 -7.72 -2.24 11.39
N ILE A 83 -7.13 -2.86 10.37
CA ILE A 83 -6.04 -2.25 9.59
C ILE A 83 -6.50 -0.94 8.95
N ARG A 84 -7.69 -0.91 8.35
CA ARG A 84 -8.23 0.33 7.76
C ARG A 84 -8.38 1.44 8.81
N ASN A 85 -8.92 1.09 9.98
CA ASN A 85 -9.16 2.05 11.06
C ASN A 85 -7.88 2.54 11.74
N GLN A 86 -6.84 1.70 11.83
CA GLN A 86 -5.61 2.03 12.56
C GLN A 86 -4.50 2.59 11.66
N HIS A 87 -4.50 2.25 10.36
CA HIS A 87 -3.44 2.67 9.44
C HIS A 87 -3.98 3.52 8.29
N VAL A 88 -4.92 3.00 7.50
CA VAL A 88 -5.34 3.64 6.24
C VAL A 88 -6.07 4.96 6.46
N PHE A 89 -7.09 4.99 7.32
CA PHE A 89 -7.86 6.21 7.59
C PHE A 89 -7.04 7.29 8.31
N PRO A 90 -6.25 6.97 9.36
CA PRO A 90 -5.37 7.95 9.99
C PRO A 90 -4.36 8.55 9.00
N LEU A 91 -3.76 7.74 8.12
CA LEU A 91 -2.85 8.22 7.09
C LEU A 91 -3.55 9.17 6.11
N SER A 92 -4.74 8.81 5.62
CA SER A 92 -5.56 9.68 4.76
C SER A 92 -5.83 11.04 5.43
N ASN A 93 -6.19 11.05 6.71
CA ASN A 93 -6.49 12.29 7.43
C ASN A 93 -5.25 13.18 7.56
N ILE A 94 -4.08 12.59 7.84
CA ILE A 94 -2.82 13.33 7.90
C ILE A 94 -2.51 13.96 6.55
N ILE A 95 -2.57 13.18 5.46
CA ILE A 95 -2.26 13.66 4.11
C ILE A 95 -3.19 14.80 3.69
N HIS A 96 -4.47 14.73 4.06
CA HIS A 96 -5.43 15.80 3.79
C HIS A 96 -5.02 17.14 4.43
N SER A 97 -4.33 17.10 5.58
CA SER A 97 -3.86 18.28 6.30
C SER A 97 -2.44 18.75 5.91
N LEU A 98 -1.72 17.98 5.09
CA LEU A 98 -0.34 18.31 4.74
C LEU A 98 -0.25 19.52 3.79
N PRO A 99 0.65 20.47 4.07
CA PRO A 99 1.09 21.45 3.08
C PRO A 99 1.61 20.78 1.80
N LEU A 100 1.46 21.45 0.65
CA LEU A 100 1.90 20.92 -0.65
C LEU A 100 3.38 20.45 -0.68
N PRO A 101 4.35 21.17 -0.08
CA PRO A 101 5.74 20.72 -0.04
C PRO A 101 5.93 19.42 0.76
N ASP A 102 5.21 19.26 1.87
CA ASP A 102 5.30 18.07 2.73
C ASP A 102 4.67 16.86 2.05
N MET A 103 3.57 17.07 1.33
CA MET A 103 2.95 16.03 0.49
C MET A 103 3.89 15.56 -0.61
N ALA A 104 4.61 16.47 -1.26
CA ALA A 104 5.64 16.15 -2.24
C ALA A 104 6.81 15.38 -1.60
N GLY A 105 7.26 15.78 -0.42
CA GLY A 105 8.31 15.08 0.35
C GLY A 105 7.90 13.66 0.74
N LEU A 106 6.65 13.46 1.16
CA LEU A 106 6.09 12.14 1.45
C LEU A 106 6.10 11.25 0.20
N ALA A 107 5.60 11.77 -0.93
CA ALA A 107 5.58 11.03 -2.19
C ALA A 107 6.99 10.59 -2.62
N LYS A 108 7.98 11.49 -2.51
CA LYS A 108 9.39 11.17 -2.77
C LYS A 108 9.89 10.04 -1.87
N SER A 109 9.67 10.17 -0.56
CA SER A 109 10.14 9.21 0.44
C SER A 109 9.58 7.81 0.20
N LEU A 110 8.31 7.71 -0.23
CA LEU A 110 7.68 6.43 -0.57
C LEU A 110 8.35 5.76 -1.77
N ILE A 111 8.71 6.52 -2.80
CA ILE A 111 9.45 5.99 -3.97
C ILE A 111 10.88 5.62 -3.58
N GLU A 112 11.54 6.39 -2.71
CA GLU A 112 12.86 6.05 -2.18
C GLU A 112 12.84 4.74 -1.38
N LEU A 113 11.80 4.51 -0.58
CA LEU A 113 11.60 3.26 0.14
C LEU A 113 11.43 2.07 -0.81
N GLU A 114 10.63 2.24 -1.87
CA GLU A 114 10.45 1.21 -2.91
C GLU A 114 11.78 0.91 -3.62
N SER A 115 12.48 1.94 -4.07
CA SER A 115 13.78 1.80 -4.74
C SER A 115 14.82 1.12 -3.85
N LEU A 116 14.84 1.47 -2.56
CA LEU A 116 15.71 0.83 -1.58
C LEU A 116 15.37 -0.66 -1.43
N LYS A 117 14.07 -0.99 -1.30
CA LYS A 117 13.61 -2.36 -1.15
C LYS A 117 14.00 -3.22 -2.34
N GLU A 118 13.75 -2.74 -3.55
CA GLU A 118 14.16 -3.42 -4.77
C GLU A 118 15.68 -3.65 -4.73
N ARG A 119 16.49 -2.59 -4.61
CA ARG A 119 17.96 -2.69 -4.61
C ARG A 119 18.52 -3.70 -3.61
N VAL A 120 17.93 -3.86 -2.43
CA VAL A 120 18.44 -4.78 -1.39
C VAL A 120 17.84 -6.19 -1.44
N THR A 121 16.67 -6.39 -2.05
CA THR A 121 15.99 -7.70 -2.04
C THR A 121 15.86 -8.38 -3.39
N ARG A 122 15.85 -7.61 -4.48
CA ARG A 122 15.75 -8.11 -5.85
C ARG A 122 16.59 -7.21 -6.75
N PRO A 123 17.63 -7.73 -7.45
CA PRO A 123 18.40 -6.91 -8.39
C PRO A 123 17.61 -6.54 -9.66
N SER A 124 16.27 -6.46 -9.61
CA SER A 124 15.46 -5.78 -10.61
C SER A 124 15.60 -4.27 -10.38
N GLU A 125 16.31 -3.58 -11.27
CA GLU A 125 16.44 -2.11 -11.27
C GLU A 125 15.16 -1.41 -11.76
N SER A 126 13.98 -2.00 -11.50
CA SER A 126 12.68 -1.56 -12.02
C SER A 126 12.28 -0.17 -11.53
N VAL A 127 12.71 0.18 -10.32
CA VAL A 127 12.55 1.51 -9.71
C VAL A 127 13.95 2.01 -9.32
N SER A 128 14.65 2.61 -10.29
CA SER A 128 16.00 3.12 -10.12
C SER A 128 16.15 4.56 -10.62
N GLY A 129 17.14 5.26 -10.08
CA GLY A 129 17.52 6.59 -10.57
C GLY A 129 16.90 7.77 -9.81
N PRO A 130 17.01 8.97 -10.40
CA PRO A 130 16.50 10.21 -9.81
C PRO A 130 14.97 10.23 -9.71
N ILE A 131 14.46 10.82 -8.65
CA ILE A 131 13.02 11.02 -8.44
C ILE A 131 12.72 12.50 -8.66
N ASP A 132 11.91 12.78 -9.68
CA ASP A 132 11.37 14.12 -9.92
C ASP A 132 9.94 14.18 -9.38
N VAL A 133 9.61 15.27 -8.70
CA VAL A 133 8.33 15.49 -8.03
C VAL A 133 7.72 16.80 -8.48
N ALA A 134 6.46 16.74 -8.90
CA ALA A 134 5.65 17.89 -9.23
C ALA A 134 4.34 17.87 -8.44
N VAL A 135 3.81 19.06 -8.21
CA VAL A 135 2.50 19.28 -7.63
C VAL A 135 1.61 19.96 -8.66
N ILE A 136 0.35 19.54 -8.72
CA ILE A 136 -0.68 20.21 -9.51
C ILE A 136 -1.73 20.72 -8.53
N SER A 137 -1.86 22.05 -8.40
CA SER A 137 -2.84 22.71 -7.54
C SER A 137 -3.78 23.59 -8.36
N LYS A 138 -4.97 23.89 -7.82
CA LYS A 138 -5.93 24.79 -8.48
C LYS A 138 -5.39 26.22 -8.62
N HIS A 139 -4.60 26.67 -7.66
CA HIS A 139 -4.12 28.05 -7.59
C HIS A 139 -2.82 28.25 -8.38
N ASP A 140 -1.90 27.30 -8.31
CA ASP A 140 -0.56 27.42 -8.87
C ASP A 140 -0.38 26.65 -10.18
N GLY A 141 -1.36 25.84 -10.57
CA GLY A 141 -1.24 24.95 -11.71
C GLY A 141 -0.17 23.88 -11.47
N PHE A 142 0.58 23.54 -12.51
CA PHE A 142 1.66 22.57 -12.45
C PHE A 142 2.97 23.22 -11.98
N VAL A 143 3.58 22.67 -10.94
CA VAL A 143 4.84 23.17 -10.35
C VAL A 143 5.79 22.02 -10.06
N TRP A 144 7.04 22.11 -10.52
CA TRP A 144 8.11 21.20 -10.09
C TRP A 144 8.57 21.56 -8.68
N ILE A 145 8.47 20.62 -7.74
CA ILE A 145 8.91 20.79 -6.34
C ILE A 145 10.35 20.31 -6.15
N ASP A 146 10.67 19.17 -6.76
CA ASP A 146 12.03 18.63 -6.79
C ASP A 146 12.27 18.08 -8.18
N ARG A 147 13.35 18.50 -8.83
CA ARG A 147 13.69 18.05 -10.17
C ARG A 147 15.19 17.97 -10.29
N LYS A 148 15.69 16.78 -10.65
CA LYS A 148 17.11 16.64 -10.94
C LYS A 148 17.42 17.31 -12.27
N HIS A 149 18.28 18.32 -12.19
CA HIS A 149 18.93 18.88 -13.36
C HIS A 149 20.20 18.08 -13.66
N TYR A 150 20.53 17.88 -14.95
CA TYR A 150 21.80 17.23 -15.34
C TYR A 150 23.05 18.04 -14.92
N PHE A 151 22.83 19.27 -14.45
CA PHE A 151 23.82 20.21 -13.96
C PHE A 151 23.27 20.97 -12.76
N ARG A 152 24.15 21.47 -11.88
CA ARG A 152 23.73 22.31 -10.76
C ARG A 152 23.27 23.68 -11.27
N PRO A 153 22.03 24.11 -11.00
CA PRO A 153 21.51 25.39 -11.48
C PRO A 153 22.37 26.58 -11.08
N GLU A 154 22.92 26.55 -9.86
CA GLU A 154 23.74 27.61 -9.27
C GLU A 154 25.07 27.79 -10.01
N LEU A 155 25.58 26.70 -10.62
CA LEU A 155 26.80 26.73 -11.43
C LEU A 155 26.55 27.20 -12.87
N ASN A 156 25.30 27.20 -13.33
CA ASN A 156 24.94 27.50 -14.72
C ASN A 156 23.78 28.52 -14.83
N PRO A 157 23.88 29.69 -14.18
CA PRO A 157 22.79 30.67 -14.13
C PRO A 157 22.42 31.24 -15.51
N ARG A 158 23.35 31.19 -16.48
CA ARG A 158 23.09 31.64 -17.87
C ARG A 158 22.04 30.79 -18.58
N PHE A 159 21.91 29.50 -18.25
CA PHE A 159 20.95 28.61 -18.90
C PHE A 159 19.50 29.05 -18.62
N PHE A 160 19.19 29.40 -17.38
CA PHE A 160 17.84 29.81 -16.94
C PHE A 160 17.44 31.22 -17.38
N LYS A 161 18.41 32.08 -17.72
CA LYS A 161 18.16 33.44 -18.23
C LYS A 161 17.84 33.49 -19.73
N ARG A 162 17.92 32.36 -20.46
CA ARG A 162 17.65 32.28 -21.90
C ARG A 162 16.23 31.89 -22.26
N ALA A 163 15.43 31.49 -21.28
CA ALA A 163 14.02 31.15 -21.50
C ALA A 163 13.19 32.45 -21.55
N GLU A 164 13.24 33.13 -22.68
CA GLU A 164 12.25 34.13 -23.14
C GLU A 164 11.70 33.69 -24.50
#